data_AF-A0A969VQ82-F1
#
_entry.id   AF-A0A969VQ82-F1
#
_cell.length_a   1.000
_cell.length_b   1.000
_cell.length_c   1.000
_cell.angle_alpha   90.00
_cell.angle_beta   90.00
_cell.angle_gamma   90.00
#
_symmetry.space_group_name_H-M   'P 1'
#
loop_
_entity.id
_entity.type
_entity.pdbx_description
1 polymer ?
#
loop_
_entity_poly.entity_id
_entity_poly.type
_entity_poly.pdbx_seq_one_letter_code
_entity_poly.pdbx_strand_id
1 'polypeptide(L)'
;MFLVNLIISFVVVATLGGLYVVVKRYLEWYDDRFLDVKIGGWVSKQDNVVVQIIPPSNNERSMAEMENFFINLAAIYSKKSKKDQYTEGKWYEAFTFEVHSRGGQINFYGHFNRNHLPLFRGSLAAHYPTASVIESSDPFEGWPTEWKGQVGPYTDLWGTDINYGKDDDLHPLKSWTEFQRDDNTPITDPFSTLLTGLENIQPEDYIVCNLFSDHVQIVMFKKMEKRTQRPS
;
A
#
# COMPACT_ATOMS: atom_id res chain seq x y z
N MET A 1 -51.91 34.60 10.85
CA MET A 1 -51.41 33.60 11.83
C MET A 1 -50.71 32.41 11.15
N PHE A 2 -51.29 31.80 10.11
CA PHE A 2 -50.72 30.65 9.39
C PHE A 2 -49.33 30.91 8.75
N LEU A 3 -49.16 32.02 8.04
CA LEU A 3 -47.90 32.35 7.34
C LEU A 3 -46.71 32.57 8.31
N VAL A 4 -46.99 33.17 9.47
CA VAL A 4 -45.97 33.43 10.51
C VAL A 4 -45.52 32.11 11.15
N ASN A 5 -46.46 31.20 11.43
CA ASN A 5 -46.12 29.87 11.97
C ASN A 5 -45.37 28.98 10.97
N LEU A 6 -45.62 29.15 9.66
CA LEU A 6 -44.89 28.46 8.60
C LEU A 6 -43.43 28.94 8.51
N ILE A 7 -43.21 30.25 8.56
CA ILE A 7 -41.86 30.85 8.53
C ILE A 7 -41.08 30.47 9.80
N ILE A 8 -41.70 30.54 10.98
CA ILE A 8 -41.08 30.11 12.24
C ILE A 8 -40.72 28.62 12.17
N SER A 9 -41.62 27.77 11.71
CA SER A 9 -41.35 26.33 11.54
C SER A 9 -40.20 26.07 10.56
N PHE A 10 -40.14 26.81 9.45
CA PHE A 10 -39.06 26.67 8.46
C PHE A 10 -37.70 27.12 9.02
N VAL A 11 -37.66 28.23 9.75
CA VAL A 11 -36.43 28.71 10.42
C VAL A 11 -35.99 27.74 11.51
N VAL A 12 -36.92 27.19 12.29
CA VAL A 12 -36.63 26.19 13.33
C VAL A 12 -36.11 24.89 12.71
N VAL A 13 -36.67 24.41 11.59
CA VAL A 13 -36.19 23.22 10.88
C VAL A 13 -34.82 23.47 10.22
N ALA A 14 -34.60 24.64 9.62
CA ALA A 14 -33.31 25.01 9.04
C ALA A 14 -32.20 25.18 10.09
N THR A 15 -32.53 25.72 11.28
CA THR A 15 -31.57 25.94 12.36
C THR A 15 -31.34 24.69 13.20
N LEU A 16 -32.36 23.96 13.62
CA LEU A 16 -32.21 22.70 14.38
C LEU A 16 -31.71 21.57 13.48
N GLY A 17 -32.19 21.47 12.24
CA GLY A 17 -31.69 20.51 11.25
C GLY A 17 -30.26 20.83 10.82
N GLY A 18 -29.94 22.10 10.58
CA GLY A 18 -28.58 22.56 10.32
C GLY A 18 -27.64 22.31 11.50
N LEU A 19 -28.08 22.60 12.73
CA LEU A 19 -27.32 22.33 13.94
C LEU A 19 -27.09 20.83 14.14
N TYR A 20 -28.10 19.99 13.90
CA TYR A 20 -27.94 18.53 13.94
C TYR A 20 -26.86 18.04 12.96
N VAL A 21 -26.86 18.54 11.72
CA VAL A 21 -25.84 18.20 10.71
C VAL A 21 -24.45 18.65 11.15
N VAL A 22 -24.32 19.89 11.67
CA VAL A 22 -23.04 20.42 12.16
C VAL A 22 -22.52 19.63 13.37
N VAL A 23 -23.39 19.33 14.33
CA VAL A 23 -23.04 18.53 15.52
C VAL A 23 -22.66 17.11 15.12
N LYS A 24 -23.44 16.45 14.26
CA LYS A 24 -23.11 15.12 13.73
C LYS A 24 -21.75 15.13 13.03
N ARG A 25 -21.51 16.12 12.17
CA ARG A 25 -20.23 16.26 11.46
C ARG A 25 -19.06 16.50 12.40
N TYR A 26 -19.27 17.28 13.46
CA TYR A 26 -18.28 17.53 14.49
C TYR A 26 -17.96 16.27 15.30
N LEU A 27 -18.98 15.48 15.66
CA LEU A 27 -18.79 14.20 16.35
C LEU A 27 -18.05 13.18 15.48
N GLU A 28 -18.43 13.04 14.21
CA GLU A 28 -17.70 12.20 13.25
C GLU A 28 -16.24 12.63 13.11
N TRP A 29 -15.99 13.94 12.99
CA TRP A 29 -14.63 14.46 12.92
C TRP A 29 -13.83 14.16 14.19
N TYR A 30 -14.44 14.31 15.37
CA TYR A 30 -13.79 14.00 16.63
C TYR A 30 -13.46 12.50 16.74
N ASP A 31 -14.40 11.63 16.36
CA ASP A 31 -14.24 10.18 16.34
C ASP A 31 -13.12 9.74 15.39
N ASP A 32 -13.11 10.27 14.16
CA ASP A 32 -12.05 10.05 13.17
C ASP A 32 -10.67 10.47 13.72
N ARG A 33 -10.60 11.60 14.43
CA ARG A 33 -9.34 12.08 15.02
C ARG A 33 -8.87 11.23 16.17
N PHE A 34 -9.79 10.79 17.03
CA PHE A 34 -9.47 9.88 18.11
C PHE A 34 -8.92 8.55 17.57
N LEU A 35 -9.59 7.98 16.57
CA LEU A 35 -9.16 6.77 15.89
C LEU A 35 -7.81 6.95 15.19
N ASP A 36 -7.59 8.05 14.47
CA ASP A 36 -6.30 8.35 13.81
C ASP A 36 -5.13 8.33 14.81
N VAL A 37 -5.30 8.94 15.98
CA VAL A 37 -4.26 8.97 17.03
C VAL A 37 -4.01 7.58 17.59
N LYS A 38 -5.07 6.81 17.84
CA LYS A 38 -4.96 5.43 18.33
C LYS A 38 -4.27 4.52 17.32
N ILE A 39 -4.70 4.58 16.07
CA ILE A 39 -4.11 3.81 14.96
C ILE A 39 -2.64 4.21 14.78
N GLY A 40 -2.31 5.50 14.78
CA GLY A 40 -0.93 5.96 14.68
C GLY A 40 -0.05 5.40 15.81
N GLY A 41 -0.55 5.41 17.04
CA GLY A 41 0.13 4.83 18.20
C GLY A 41 0.22 3.30 18.18
N TRP A 42 -0.63 2.62 17.41
CA TRP A 42 -0.53 1.18 17.18
C TRP A 42 0.47 0.87 16.06
N VAL A 43 0.43 1.60 14.94
CA VAL A 43 1.37 1.45 13.81
C VAL A 43 2.81 1.70 14.25
N SER A 44 3.06 2.71 15.08
CA SER A 44 4.40 3.03 15.57
C SER A 44 4.99 1.96 16.50
N LYS A 45 4.17 1.03 17.01
CA LYS A 45 4.62 -0.09 17.85
C LYS A 45 4.92 -1.35 17.05
N GLN A 46 4.59 -1.38 15.76
CA GLN A 46 4.85 -2.54 14.92
C GLN A 46 6.35 -2.62 14.62
N ASP A 47 6.89 -3.83 14.78
CA ASP A 47 8.27 -4.12 14.41
C ASP A 47 8.31 -4.51 12.94
N ASN A 48 8.61 -3.53 12.08
CA ASN A 48 8.70 -3.74 10.64
C ASN A 48 10.12 -4.16 10.27
N VAL A 49 10.21 -5.14 9.36
CA VAL A 49 11.46 -5.68 8.84
C VAL A 49 11.45 -5.61 7.31
N VAL A 50 12.60 -5.21 6.76
CA VAL A 50 12.85 -5.23 5.33
C VAL A 50 13.53 -6.56 4.98
N VAL A 51 13.04 -7.21 3.93
CA VAL A 51 13.66 -8.42 3.40
C VAL A 51 13.99 -8.25 1.94
N GLN A 52 15.16 -8.73 1.54
CA GLN A 52 15.52 -8.92 0.15
C GLN A 52 15.04 -10.30 -0.30
N ILE A 53 14.32 -10.33 -1.41
CA ILE A 53 13.78 -11.54 -2.02
C ILE A 53 14.67 -11.88 -3.21
N ILE A 54 15.26 -13.06 -3.21
CA ILE A 54 16.06 -13.56 -4.33
C ILE A 54 15.18 -14.53 -5.11
N PRO A 55 14.74 -14.15 -6.34
CA PRO A 55 13.92 -15.01 -7.17
C PRO A 55 14.70 -16.26 -7.60
N PRO A 56 14.01 -17.36 -7.93
CA PRO A 56 14.65 -18.56 -8.42
C PRO A 56 15.26 -18.32 -9.81
N SER A 57 16.43 -18.89 -10.08
CA SER A 57 17.13 -18.73 -11.37
C SER A 57 16.34 -19.26 -12.57
N ASN A 58 15.49 -20.26 -12.34
CA ASN A 58 14.57 -20.78 -13.34
C ASN A 58 13.18 -20.87 -12.70
N ASN A 59 12.19 -20.26 -13.35
CA ASN A 59 10.81 -20.23 -12.88
C ASN A 59 9.92 -21.08 -13.80
N GLU A 60 9.84 -22.37 -13.51
CA GLU A 60 8.94 -23.31 -14.20
C GLU A 60 7.55 -23.37 -13.54
N ARG A 61 7.31 -22.56 -12.51
CA ARG A 61 6.04 -22.56 -11.78
C ARG A 61 5.00 -21.75 -12.53
N SER A 62 3.75 -22.23 -12.43
CA SER A 62 2.59 -21.52 -12.98
C SER A 62 2.32 -20.24 -12.18
N MET A 63 1.59 -19.29 -12.78
CA MET A 63 1.09 -18.13 -12.02
C MET A 63 -0.02 -18.52 -11.05
N ALA A 64 -0.63 -19.70 -11.20
CA ALA A 64 -1.58 -20.22 -10.22
C ALA A 64 -0.88 -20.55 -8.89
N GLU A 65 0.38 -20.99 -8.92
CA GLU A 65 1.19 -21.13 -7.70
C GLU A 65 1.46 -19.78 -7.04
N MET A 66 1.71 -18.72 -7.83
CA MET A 66 1.85 -17.36 -7.31
C MET A 66 0.54 -16.84 -6.69
N GLU A 67 -0.60 -17.14 -7.32
CA GLU A 67 -1.92 -16.81 -6.77
C GLU A 67 -2.16 -17.54 -5.44
N ASN A 68 -1.87 -18.83 -5.36
CA ASN A 68 -1.95 -19.60 -4.12
C ASN A 68 -1.03 -19.05 -3.03
N PHE A 69 0.17 -18.60 -3.40
CA PHE A 69 1.07 -17.89 -2.50
C PHE A 69 0.42 -16.62 -1.93
N PHE A 70 -0.21 -15.78 -2.76
CA PHE A 70 -0.91 -14.59 -2.28
C PHE A 70 -2.17 -14.91 -1.48
N ILE A 71 -2.89 -15.98 -1.81
CA ILE A 71 -4.03 -16.48 -1.00
C ILE A 71 -3.55 -16.87 0.40
N ASN A 72 -2.39 -17.53 0.50
CA ASN A 72 -1.79 -17.87 1.79
C ASN A 72 -1.37 -16.60 2.57
N LEU A 73 -0.82 -15.60 1.89
CA LEU A 73 -0.50 -14.31 2.51
C LEU A 73 -1.75 -13.52 2.95
N ALA A 74 -2.88 -13.71 2.29
CA ALA A 74 -4.14 -13.08 2.70
C ALA A 74 -4.57 -13.50 4.12
N ALA A 75 -4.02 -14.60 4.66
CA ALA A 75 -4.22 -14.98 6.06
C ALA A 75 -3.65 -13.96 7.08
N ILE A 76 -2.74 -13.08 6.66
CA ILE A 76 -2.27 -11.93 7.45
C ILE A 76 -3.46 -11.00 7.78
N TYR A 77 -4.44 -10.94 6.89
CA TYR A 77 -5.63 -10.11 7.08
C TYR A 77 -6.52 -10.68 8.18
N SER A 78 -6.32 -10.21 9.40
CA SER A 78 -7.16 -10.56 10.54
C SER A 78 -8.34 -9.60 10.69
N LYS A 79 -9.53 -10.15 10.93
CA LYS A 79 -10.73 -9.34 11.21
C LYS A 79 -10.57 -8.59 12.53
N LYS A 80 -10.55 -7.26 12.48
CA LYS A 80 -10.52 -6.42 13.68
C LYS A 80 -11.90 -6.34 14.34
N SER A 81 -11.93 -6.46 15.67
CA SER A 81 -13.11 -6.09 16.44
C SER A 81 -13.17 -4.57 16.59
N LYS A 82 -14.38 -3.98 16.57
CA LYS A 82 -14.55 -2.56 16.87
C LYS A 82 -13.97 -2.22 18.25
N LYS A 83 -14.09 -3.14 19.22
CA LYS A 83 -13.55 -2.95 20.57
C LYS A 83 -12.04 -2.71 20.53
N ASP A 84 -11.29 -3.60 19.88
CA ASP A 84 -9.82 -3.55 19.79
C ASP A 84 -9.34 -2.28 19.07
N GLN A 85 -10.11 -1.84 18.07
CA GLN A 85 -9.84 -0.60 17.36
C GLN A 85 -9.93 0.63 18.28
N TYR A 86 -10.96 0.73 19.13
CA TYR A 86 -11.14 1.88 20.04
C TYR A 86 -10.26 1.80 21.29
N THR A 87 -9.91 0.61 21.78
CA THR A 87 -9.06 0.45 22.98
C THR A 87 -7.58 0.55 22.63
N GLU A 88 -7.13 -0.28 21.69
CA GLU A 88 -5.71 -0.49 21.36
C GLU A 88 -5.29 0.25 20.09
N GLY A 89 -6.24 0.71 19.27
CA GLY A 89 -5.92 1.29 17.95
C GLY A 89 -5.59 0.24 16.90
N LYS A 90 -5.92 -1.03 17.14
CA LYS A 90 -5.54 -2.13 16.25
C LYS A 90 -6.00 -1.86 14.82
N TRP A 91 -5.06 -1.92 13.90
CA TRP A 91 -5.31 -1.71 12.48
C TRP A 91 -4.81 -2.90 11.65
N TYR A 92 -4.99 -2.84 10.34
CA TYR A 92 -4.44 -3.85 9.44
C TYR A 92 -2.92 -3.70 9.38
N GLU A 93 -2.21 -4.82 9.43
CA GLU A 93 -0.78 -4.85 9.17
C GLU A 93 -0.60 -4.83 7.66
N ALA A 94 0.17 -3.84 7.17
CA ALA A 94 0.49 -3.74 5.76
C ALA A 94 1.77 -4.52 5.46
N PHE A 95 1.83 -5.07 4.26
CA PHE A 95 3.08 -5.48 3.65
C PHE A 95 3.20 -4.84 2.27
N THR A 96 4.44 -4.65 1.83
CA THR A 96 4.73 -4.13 0.49
C THR A 96 5.68 -5.03 -0.26
N PHE A 97 5.56 -5.02 -1.59
CA PHE A 97 6.49 -5.67 -2.51
C PHE A 97 7.01 -4.66 -3.51
N GLU A 98 8.33 -4.49 -3.54
CA GLU A 98 9.00 -3.44 -4.28
C GLU A 98 10.10 -4.02 -5.17
N VAL A 99 10.19 -3.49 -6.39
CA VAL A 99 11.27 -3.76 -7.33
C VAL A 99 12.13 -2.50 -7.41
N HIS A 100 13.41 -2.66 -7.14
CA HIS A 100 14.38 -1.57 -7.15
C HIS A 100 15.34 -1.81 -8.29
N SER A 101 15.53 -0.83 -9.15
CA SER A 101 16.60 -0.81 -10.14
C SER A 101 17.58 0.31 -9.85
N ARG A 102 18.85 -0.05 -9.65
CA ARG A 102 19.95 0.89 -9.43
C ARG A 102 20.96 0.72 -10.54
N GLY A 103 21.03 1.67 -11.47
CA GLY A 103 21.93 1.58 -12.62
C GLY A 103 21.80 0.27 -13.41
N GLY A 104 20.58 -0.25 -13.53
CA GLY A 104 20.26 -1.50 -14.22
C GLY A 104 20.33 -2.76 -13.36
N GLN A 105 20.79 -2.68 -12.11
CA GLN A 105 20.78 -3.81 -11.19
C GLN A 105 19.44 -3.93 -10.47
N ILE A 106 18.71 -5.01 -10.74
CA ILE A 106 17.40 -5.27 -10.17
C ILE A 106 17.53 -6.03 -8.84
N ASN A 107 16.84 -5.52 -7.81
CA ASN A 107 16.68 -6.16 -6.52
C ASN A 107 15.21 -6.14 -6.10
N PHE A 108 14.72 -7.24 -5.52
CA PHE A 108 13.36 -7.33 -5.00
C PHE A 108 13.39 -7.17 -3.49
N TYR A 109 12.49 -6.34 -2.97
CA TYR A 109 12.34 -6.09 -1.54
C TYR A 109 10.91 -6.33 -1.11
N GLY A 110 10.74 -6.68 0.16
CA GLY A 110 9.44 -6.67 0.79
C GLY A 110 9.52 -6.12 2.21
N HIS A 111 8.47 -5.40 2.60
CA HIS A 111 8.32 -4.84 3.93
C HIS A 111 7.22 -5.60 4.66
N PHE A 112 7.53 -6.12 5.84
CA PHE A 112 6.60 -6.92 6.62
C PHE A 112 6.70 -6.58 8.11
N ASN A 113 5.64 -6.84 8.86
CA ASN A 113 5.79 -7.01 10.30
C ASN A 113 6.61 -8.29 10.58
N ARG A 114 7.56 -8.23 11.51
CA ARG A 114 8.37 -9.38 11.93
C ARG A 114 7.53 -10.58 12.32
N ASN A 115 6.34 -10.38 12.89
CA ASN A 115 5.41 -11.45 13.27
C ASN A 115 4.89 -12.26 12.07
N HIS A 116 4.81 -11.64 10.89
CA HIS A 116 4.31 -12.27 9.66
C HIS A 116 5.42 -12.82 8.75
N LEU A 117 6.68 -12.50 9.04
CA LEU A 117 7.81 -13.00 8.27
C LEU A 117 7.89 -14.55 8.21
N PRO A 118 7.61 -15.32 9.27
CA PRO A 118 7.59 -16.78 9.19
C PRO A 118 6.51 -17.32 8.23
N LEU A 119 5.34 -16.68 8.20
CA LEU A 119 4.25 -17.04 7.28
C LEU A 119 4.66 -16.77 5.84
N PHE A 120 5.27 -15.61 5.58
CA PHE A 120 5.79 -15.25 4.27
C PHE A 120 6.87 -16.23 3.80
N ARG A 121 7.90 -16.49 4.63
CA ARG A 121 8.98 -17.44 4.32
C ARG A 121 8.44 -18.85 4.08
N GLY A 122 7.51 -19.31 4.91
CA GLY A 122 6.90 -20.63 4.79
C GLY A 122 6.07 -20.78 3.51
N SER A 123 5.26 -19.77 3.18
CA SER A 123 4.47 -19.76 1.96
C SER A 123 5.36 -19.70 0.71
N LEU A 124 6.39 -18.84 0.72
CA LEU A 124 7.32 -18.73 -0.39
C LEU A 124 8.08 -20.04 -0.60
N ALA A 125 8.59 -20.67 0.47
CA ALA A 125 9.28 -21.95 0.38
C ALA A 125 8.38 -23.10 -0.12
N ALA A 126 7.07 -23.05 0.16
CA ALA A 126 6.11 -24.06 -0.29
C ALA A 126 5.86 -24.00 -1.81
N HIS A 127 5.73 -22.80 -2.37
CA HIS A 127 5.46 -22.61 -3.80
C HIS A 127 6.75 -22.47 -4.65
N TYR A 128 7.77 -21.83 -4.08
CA TYR A 128 9.06 -21.49 -4.70
C TYR A 128 10.23 -21.93 -3.81
N PRO A 129 10.55 -23.23 -3.73
CA PRO A 129 11.55 -23.78 -2.80
C PRO A 129 12.98 -23.30 -3.06
N THR A 130 13.28 -22.85 -4.28
CA THR A 130 14.59 -22.31 -4.68
C THR A 130 14.70 -20.80 -4.47
N ALA A 131 13.61 -20.11 -4.15
CA ALA A 131 13.64 -18.70 -3.77
C ALA A 131 14.20 -18.57 -2.35
N SER A 132 14.93 -17.48 -2.09
CA SER A 132 15.47 -17.20 -0.76
C SER A 132 15.10 -15.82 -0.27
N VAL A 133 15.03 -15.67 1.06
CA VAL A 133 14.61 -14.44 1.73
C VAL A 133 15.65 -14.09 2.77
N ILE A 134 16.27 -12.94 2.62
CA ILE A 134 17.34 -12.46 3.49
C ILE A 134 16.86 -11.18 4.17
N GLU A 135 17.02 -11.07 5.49
CA GLU A 135 16.78 -9.79 6.18
C GLU A 135 17.85 -8.79 5.72
N SER A 136 17.40 -7.63 5.24
CA SER A 136 18.25 -6.60 4.67
C SER A 136 18.03 -5.28 5.40
N SER A 137 18.98 -4.37 5.28
CA SER A 137 18.77 -2.98 5.67
C SER A 137 17.77 -2.31 4.72
N ASP A 138 17.21 -1.18 5.15
CA ASP A 138 16.38 -0.35 4.29
C ASP A 138 17.21 0.06 3.04
N PRO A 139 16.74 -0.20 1.81
CA PRO A 139 17.45 0.21 0.60
C PRO A 139 17.62 1.74 0.48
N PHE A 140 16.84 2.51 1.25
CA PHE A 140 16.95 3.95 1.37
C PHE A 140 17.82 4.41 2.55
N GLU A 141 18.44 3.49 3.30
CA GLU A 141 19.35 3.84 4.40
C GLU A 141 20.55 4.63 3.85
N GLY A 142 20.66 5.90 4.25
CA GLY A 142 21.68 6.83 3.76
C GLY A 142 21.21 7.79 2.66
N TRP A 143 19.95 7.69 2.23
CA TRP A 143 19.35 8.73 1.41
C TRP A 143 19.18 10.03 2.21
N PRO A 144 19.33 11.20 1.57
CA PRO A 144 19.15 12.48 2.23
C PRO A 144 17.70 12.60 2.74
N THR A 145 17.54 12.63 4.06
CA THR A 145 16.23 12.73 4.73
C THR A 145 15.70 14.17 4.79
N GLU A 146 16.57 15.16 4.60
CA GLU A 146 16.19 16.56 4.56
C GLU A 146 16.43 17.14 3.16
N TRP A 147 15.35 17.52 2.48
CA TRP A 147 15.43 18.34 1.27
C TRP A 147 15.78 19.79 1.67
N LYS A 148 17.05 20.06 1.96
CA LYS A 148 17.54 21.39 2.39
C LYS A 148 17.85 22.35 1.23
N GLY A 149 17.20 22.18 0.08
CA GLY A 149 17.52 22.95 -1.14
C GLY A 149 18.99 22.84 -1.58
N GLN A 150 19.72 21.88 -1.00
CA GLN A 150 21.09 21.54 -1.38
C GLN A 150 21.01 20.55 -2.54
N VAL A 151 21.85 20.80 -3.54
CA VAL A 151 22.05 19.90 -4.67
C VAL A 151 22.64 18.60 -4.09
N GLY A 152 21.77 17.62 -3.82
CA GLY A 152 22.19 16.25 -3.60
C GLY A 152 22.75 15.66 -4.90
N PRO A 153 23.29 14.42 -4.87
CA PRO A 153 23.72 13.75 -6.09
C PRO A 153 22.55 13.52 -7.07
N TYR A 154 21.31 13.47 -6.57
CA TYR A 154 20.09 13.35 -7.36
C TYR A 154 19.52 14.74 -7.66
N THR A 155 19.36 15.04 -8.94
CA THR A 155 18.91 16.35 -9.43
C THR A 155 17.41 16.46 -9.65
N ASP A 156 16.72 15.31 -9.77
CA ASP A 156 15.28 15.23 -10.03
C ASP A 156 14.65 14.06 -9.26
N LEU A 157 13.39 14.22 -8.85
CA LEU A 157 12.58 13.19 -8.20
C LEU A 157 11.18 13.24 -8.78
N TRP A 158 10.76 12.12 -9.35
CA TRP A 158 9.40 11.95 -9.87
C TRP A 158 8.76 10.69 -9.31
N GLY A 159 7.47 10.77 -9.03
CA GLY A 159 6.67 9.64 -8.57
C GLY A 159 5.26 9.73 -9.14
N THR A 160 4.70 8.59 -9.51
CA THR A 160 3.31 8.48 -9.92
C THR A 160 2.69 7.25 -9.30
N ASP A 161 1.40 7.35 -8.98
CA ASP A 161 0.60 6.20 -8.57
C ASP A 161 -0.33 5.82 -9.72
N ILE A 162 -0.31 4.54 -10.10
CA ILE A 162 -1.33 3.98 -10.98
C ILE A 162 -2.49 3.53 -10.08
N ASN A 163 -3.61 4.25 -10.14
CA ASN A 163 -4.86 3.81 -9.52
C ASN A 163 -5.83 3.42 -10.63
N TYR A 164 -6.52 2.29 -10.45
CA TYR A 164 -7.66 1.94 -11.30
C TYR A 164 -8.73 3.04 -11.15
N GLY A 165 -9.27 3.51 -12.28
CA GLY A 165 -10.38 4.45 -12.31
C GLY A 165 -11.59 3.90 -11.56
N LYS A 166 -12.52 4.79 -11.21
CA LYS A 166 -13.79 4.41 -10.57
C LYS A 166 -14.50 3.33 -11.42
N ASP A 167 -15.21 2.44 -10.73
CA ASP A 167 -15.85 1.16 -11.13
C ASP A 167 -16.54 1.02 -12.52
N ASP A 168 -16.63 2.08 -13.33
CA ASP A 168 -17.39 2.14 -14.57
C ASP A 168 -16.57 1.85 -15.86
N ASP A 169 -15.23 1.90 -15.80
CA ASP A 169 -14.37 1.61 -16.95
C ASP A 169 -13.83 0.17 -16.90
N LEU A 170 -14.51 -0.73 -17.62
CA LEU A 170 -14.03 -2.08 -17.91
C LEU A 170 -12.85 -2.02 -18.88
N HIS A 171 -11.65 -1.87 -18.34
CA HIS A 171 -10.43 -2.06 -19.13
C HIS A 171 -10.17 -3.56 -19.32
N PRO A 172 -10.04 -4.07 -20.56
CA PRO A 172 -9.64 -5.45 -20.79
C PRO A 172 -8.16 -5.59 -20.44
N LEU A 173 -7.89 -5.87 -19.16
CA LEU A 173 -6.57 -6.32 -18.71
C LEU A 173 -6.50 -7.82 -18.92
N LYS A 174 -5.41 -8.28 -19.52
CA LYS A 174 -5.12 -9.70 -19.62
C LYS A 174 -5.02 -10.27 -18.20
N SER A 175 -5.82 -11.28 -17.89
CA SER A 175 -5.68 -12.03 -16.65
C SER A 175 -4.50 -13.00 -16.74
N TRP A 176 -3.98 -13.44 -15.60
CA TRP A 176 -2.87 -14.40 -15.54
C TRP A 176 -3.16 -15.68 -16.34
N THR A 177 -4.43 -16.08 -16.46
CA THR A 177 -4.88 -17.25 -17.23
C THR A 177 -4.55 -17.14 -18.71
N GLU A 178 -4.49 -15.93 -19.27
CA GLU A 178 -4.13 -15.69 -20.67
C GLU A 178 -2.63 -15.84 -20.94
N PHE A 179 -1.81 -15.87 -19.88
CA PHE A 179 -0.35 -16.02 -19.99
C PHE A 179 0.12 -17.46 -19.70
N GLN A 180 -0.80 -18.40 -19.52
CA GLN A 180 -0.52 -19.82 -19.29
C GLN A 180 -0.98 -20.69 -20.46
N ARG A 181 -0.33 -21.86 -20.61
CA ARG A 181 -0.85 -22.98 -21.42
C ARG A 181 -1.76 -23.87 -20.58
N ASP A 182 -2.52 -24.74 -21.25
CA ASP A 182 -3.40 -25.73 -20.62
C ASP A 182 -2.67 -26.68 -19.65
N ASP A 183 -1.34 -26.82 -19.78
CA ASP A 183 -0.48 -27.59 -18.87
C ASP A 183 0.04 -26.80 -17.65
N ASN A 184 -0.52 -25.60 -17.41
CA ASN A 184 -0.11 -24.63 -16.39
C ASN A 184 1.34 -24.13 -16.54
N THR A 185 2.02 -24.39 -17.66
CA THR A 185 3.33 -23.78 -17.89
C THR A 185 3.17 -22.32 -18.34
N PRO A 186 3.97 -21.37 -17.79
CA PRO A 186 3.95 -20.00 -18.27
C PRO A 186 4.49 -19.96 -19.71
N ILE A 187 3.78 -19.28 -20.62
CA ILE A 187 4.24 -19.07 -22.00
C ILE A 187 5.34 -18.02 -22.03
N THR A 188 5.18 -16.98 -21.22
CA THR A 188 6.07 -15.83 -21.10
C THR A 188 5.84 -15.21 -19.73
N ASP A 189 6.91 -14.74 -19.08
CA ASP A 189 6.79 -14.01 -17.83
C ASP A 189 6.16 -12.62 -18.09
N PRO A 190 5.01 -12.29 -17.49
CA PRO A 190 4.38 -10.98 -17.66
C PRO A 190 5.25 -9.83 -17.13
N PHE A 191 6.19 -10.10 -16.20
CA PHE A 191 7.10 -9.09 -15.68
C PHE A 191 8.32 -8.85 -16.58
N SER A 192 8.62 -9.73 -17.52
CA SER A 192 9.83 -9.65 -18.36
C SER A 192 10.02 -8.29 -19.02
N THR A 193 8.95 -7.71 -19.58
CA THR A 193 9.02 -6.40 -20.26
C THR A 193 9.34 -5.27 -19.28
N LEU A 194 8.78 -5.31 -18.07
CA LEU A 194 9.10 -4.35 -17.01
C LEU A 194 10.56 -4.49 -16.57
N LEU A 195 11.01 -5.72 -16.30
CA LEU A 195 12.38 -5.99 -15.86
C LEU A 195 13.40 -5.56 -16.92
N THR A 196 13.18 -5.87 -18.20
CA THR A 196 14.06 -5.40 -19.29
C THR A 196 14.09 -3.87 -19.37
N GLY A 197 12.97 -3.19 -19.14
CA GLY A 197 12.96 -1.73 -19.05
C GLY A 197 13.80 -1.21 -17.89
N LEU A 198 13.69 -1.84 -16.73
CA LEU A 198 14.44 -1.53 -15.52
C LEU A 198 15.94 -1.88 -15.62
N GLU A 199 16.32 -2.87 -16.42
CA GLU A 199 17.73 -3.23 -16.69
C GLU A 199 18.45 -2.17 -17.53
N ASN A 200 17.72 -1.47 -18.40
CA ASN A 200 18.28 -0.52 -19.38
C ASN A 200 18.31 0.94 -18.87
N ILE A 201 18.15 1.17 -17.57
CA ILE A 201 18.22 2.52 -16.99
C ILE A 201 19.66 3.03 -16.95
N GLN A 202 19.84 4.35 -16.84
CA GLN A 202 21.17 4.94 -16.77
C GLN A 202 21.84 4.56 -15.43
N PRO A 203 23.18 4.38 -15.39
CA PRO A 203 23.92 4.03 -14.16
C PRO A 203 23.67 4.95 -12.96
N GLU A 204 23.36 6.21 -13.22
CA GLU A 204 23.02 7.27 -12.26
C GLU A 204 21.58 7.20 -11.74
N ASP A 205 20.69 6.51 -12.45
CA ASP A 205 19.27 6.46 -12.12
C ASP A 205 18.95 5.41 -11.07
N TYR A 206 17.94 5.73 -10.26
CA TYR A 206 17.35 4.82 -9.30
C TYR A 206 15.84 4.84 -9.43
N ILE A 207 15.27 3.70 -9.82
CA ILE A 207 13.84 3.53 -10.02
C ILE A 207 13.31 2.53 -9.01
N VAL A 208 12.21 2.88 -8.36
CA VAL A 208 11.49 1.99 -7.47
C VAL A 208 10.06 1.81 -7.98
N CYS A 209 9.69 0.57 -8.22
CA CYS A 209 8.34 0.18 -8.60
C CYS A 209 7.70 -0.58 -7.45
N ASN A 210 6.72 0.05 -6.80
CA ASN A 210 5.89 -0.62 -5.81
C ASN A 210 4.80 -1.43 -6.52
N LEU A 211 4.85 -2.75 -6.42
CA LEU A 211 3.92 -3.66 -7.11
C LEU A 211 2.65 -3.88 -6.31
N PHE A 212 2.79 -3.89 -4.98
CA PHE A 212 1.69 -4.17 -4.09
C PHE A 212 1.95 -3.49 -2.75
N SER A 213 1.00 -2.67 -2.31
CA SER A 213 0.98 -2.08 -0.97
C SER A 213 -0.43 -2.19 -0.44
N ASP A 214 -0.62 -2.98 0.64
CA ASP A 214 -1.93 -3.00 1.30
C ASP A 214 -2.19 -1.66 2.02
N HIS A 215 -3.45 -1.23 2.00
CA HIS A 215 -3.97 0.15 1.98
C HIS A 215 -3.52 1.11 3.10
N VAL A 216 -2.78 0.68 4.12
CA VAL A 216 -2.51 1.49 5.31
C VAL A 216 -1.48 2.57 5.04
N GLN A 217 -0.42 2.27 4.28
CA GLN A 217 0.60 3.27 3.95
C GLN A 217 0.06 4.33 3.00
N ILE A 218 -0.67 3.94 1.94
CA ILE A 218 -1.24 4.88 0.95
C ILE A 218 -2.30 5.79 1.58
N VAL A 219 -3.17 5.27 2.47
CA VAL A 219 -4.17 6.13 3.14
C VAL A 219 -3.48 7.11 4.09
N MET A 220 -2.48 6.68 4.87
CA MET A 220 -1.71 7.58 5.73
C MET A 220 -0.93 8.62 4.90
N PHE A 221 -0.26 8.22 3.81
CA PHE A 221 0.48 9.13 2.91
C PHE A 221 -0.46 10.11 2.21
N LYS A 222 -1.56 9.66 1.58
CA LYS A 222 -2.56 10.55 0.97
C LYS A 222 -3.22 11.49 1.99
N LYS A 223 -3.37 11.06 3.25
CA LYS A 223 -3.95 11.89 4.33
C LYS A 223 -2.90 12.86 4.91
N MET A 224 -1.61 12.53 4.87
CA MET A 224 -0.49 13.41 5.20
C MET A 224 -0.23 14.44 4.09
N GLU A 225 -0.26 14.03 2.82
CA GLU A 225 -0.15 14.91 1.66
C GLU A 225 -1.28 15.95 1.63
N LYS A 226 -2.52 15.53 1.93
CA LYS A 226 -3.66 16.44 2.14
C LYS A 226 -3.55 17.35 3.37
N ARG A 227 -2.60 17.11 4.29
CA ARG A 227 -2.27 18.02 5.41
C ARG A 227 -1.18 19.01 5.00
N THR A 228 -0.20 18.61 4.20
CA THR A 228 0.87 19.48 3.68
C THR A 228 0.37 20.46 2.63
N GLN A 229 -0.66 20.09 1.85
CA GLN A 229 -1.30 20.97 0.86
C GLN A 229 -2.36 21.93 1.44
N ARG A 230 -2.58 21.95 2.77
CA ARG A 230 -3.45 22.97 3.38
C ARG A 230 -2.63 24.23 3.66
N PRO A 231 -2.97 25.38 3.09
CA PRO A 231 -2.37 26.64 3.54
C PRO A 231 -2.71 26.84 5.03
N SER A 232 -1.71 27.28 5.78
CA SER A 232 -1.78 27.65 7.20
C SER A 232 -2.93 28.60 7.50
#